data_AF-A0A9E5KYM7-F1
#
_entry.id   AF-A0A9E5KYM7-F1
#
_cell.length_a   1.000
_cell.length_b   1.000
_cell.length_c   1.000
_cell.angle_alpha   90.00
_cell.angle_beta   90.00
_cell.angle_gamma   90.00
#
_symmetry.space_group_name_H-M   'P 1'
#
loop_
_entity.id
_entity.type
_entity.pdbx_description
1 polymer ?
#
loop_
_entity_poly.entity_id
_entity_poly.type
_entity_poly.pdbx_seq_one_letter_code
_entity_poly.pdbx_strand_id
1 'polypeptide(L)'
;MRPTISSFFSLLIVAMTLSSCGEFQDILKSTDTELKFTKAKAYFEAEEYNKAYELFDDLMTAFRGTAKAQEVYAYYAKTLYEQKDYILAGYHFKRFSQTFPSHDFAEEAAYMAAYCYYLEAPSSSLDPAYI
;
A
#
# COMPACT_ATOMS: atom_id res chain seq x y z
N MET A 1 24.53 -31.22 -24.91
CA MET A 1 23.29 -30.65 -24.34
C MET A 1 22.95 -29.38 -25.09
N ARG A 2 21.89 -29.38 -25.92
CA ARG A 2 21.44 -28.17 -26.63
C ARG A 2 20.51 -27.40 -25.71
N PRO A 3 20.79 -26.13 -25.35
CA PRO A 3 19.84 -25.32 -24.60
C PRO A 3 18.57 -25.20 -25.46
N THR A 4 17.45 -25.71 -24.95
CA THR A 4 16.16 -25.62 -25.63
C THR A 4 15.73 -24.15 -25.65
N ILE A 5 15.02 -23.72 -26.69
CA ILE A 5 14.47 -22.34 -26.81
C ILE A 5 13.70 -21.91 -25.55
N SER A 6 13.07 -22.86 -24.85
CA SER A 6 12.43 -22.66 -23.55
C SER A 6 13.40 -22.18 -22.46
N SER A 7 14.65 -22.66 -22.45
CA SER A 7 15.67 -22.27 -21.46
C SER A 7 16.17 -20.84 -21.68
N PHE A 8 16.27 -20.40 -22.94
CA PHE A 8 16.57 -19.00 -23.28
C PHE A 8 15.42 -18.05 -22.93
N PHE A 9 14.17 -18.47 -23.15
CA PHE A 9 12.99 -17.66 -22.82
C PHE A 9 12.83 -17.48 -21.30
N SER A 10 13.06 -18.54 -20.51
CA SER A 10 13.11 -18.46 -19.05
C SER A 10 14.23 -17.53 -18.55
N LEU A 11 15.40 -17.55 -19.19
CA LEU A 11 16.52 -16.67 -18.82
C LEU A 11 16.21 -15.19 -19.09
N LEU A 12 15.49 -14.90 -20.18
CA LEU A 12 15.07 -13.53 -20.54
C LEU A 12 14.04 -12.97 -19.55
N ILE A 13 13.06 -13.78 -19.13
CA ILE A 13 12.05 -13.38 -18.13
C ILE A 13 12.72 -13.08 -16.79
N VAL A 14 13.69 -13.90 -16.36
CA VAL A 14 14.45 -13.68 -15.13
C VAL A 14 15.30 -12.40 -15.20
N ALA A 15 15.89 -12.10 -16.37
CA ALA A 15 16.67 -10.87 -16.55
C ALA A 15 15.80 -9.60 -16.44
N MET A 16 14.56 -9.64 -16.95
CA MET A 16 13.62 -8.50 -16.90
C MET A 16 13.09 -8.21 -15.49
N THR A 17 12.95 -9.22 -14.63
CA THR A 17 12.51 -9.01 -13.24
C THR A 17 13.61 -8.45 -12.35
N LEU A 18 14.88 -8.75 -12.65
CA LEU A 18 16.05 -8.27 -11.88
C LEU A 18 16.25 -6.75 -11.99
N SER A 19 15.98 -6.13 -13.14
CA SER A 19 16.17 -4.68 -13.32
C SER A 19 15.22 -3.83 -12.47
N SER A 20 14.00 -4.31 -12.19
CA SER A 20 12.99 -3.57 -11.40
C SER A 20 13.33 -3.50 -9.90
N CYS A 21 14.09 -4.46 -9.39
CA CYS A 21 14.44 -4.52 -7.97
C CYS A 21 15.60 -3.56 -7.61
N GLY A 22 16.54 -3.34 -8.53
CA GLY A 22 17.69 -2.46 -8.31
C GLY A 22 17.29 -0.99 -8.09
N GLU A 23 16.47 -0.44 -9.00
CA GLU A 23 15.99 0.94 -8.88
C GLU A 23 15.21 1.15 -7.58
N PHE A 24 14.32 0.22 -7.23
CA PHE A 24 13.52 0.32 -6.01
C PHE A 24 14.41 0.40 -4.76
N GLN A 25 15.45 -0.44 -4.67
CA GLN A 25 16.36 -0.44 -3.53
C GLN A 25 17.15 0.87 -3.39
N ASP A 26 17.51 1.49 -4.51
CA ASP A 26 18.18 2.79 -4.51
C ASP A 26 17.23 3.89 -4.01
N ILE A 27 15.97 3.87 -4.45
CA ILE A 27 14.94 4.81 -3.97
C ILE A 27 14.65 4.60 -2.48
N LEU A 28 14.52 3.35 -2.02
CA LEU A 28 14.24 3.02 -0.63
C LEU A 28 15.32 3.55 0.33
N LYS A 29 16.58 3.53 -0.11
CA LYS A 29 17.73 4.02 0.69
C LYS A 29 17.99 5.51 0.53
N SER A 30 17.35 6.17 -0.43
CA SER A 30 17.53 7.60 -0.67
C SER A 30 17.14 8.44 0.55
N THR A 31 17.86 9.53 0.79
CA THR A 31 17.51 10.54 1.80
C THR A 31 16.58 11.62 1.25
N ASP A 32 16.33 11.61 -0.06
CA ASP A 32 15.41 12.54 -0.72
C ASP A 32 13.96 12.08 -0.52
N THR A 33 13.28 12.71 0.44
CA THR A 33 11.89 12.40 0.81
C THR A 33 10.90 12.78 -0.28
N GLU A 34 11.20 13.79 -1.11
CA GLU A 34 10.35 14.23 -2.21
C GLU A 34 10.41 13.26 -3.39
N LEU A 35 11.61 12.78 -3.70
CA LEU A 35 11.80 11.70 -4.67
C LEU A 35 11.07 10.43 -4.22
N LYS A 36 11.24 10.04 -2.94
CA LYS A 36 10.52 8.89 -2.37
C LYS A 36 9.02 9.05 -2.49
N PHE A 37 8.48 10.22 -2.15
CA PHE A 37 7.05 10.49 -2.24
C PHE A 37 6.52 10.37 -3.67
N THR A 38 7.24 10.97 -4.63
CA THR A 38 6.88 10.90 -6.05
C THR A 38 6.89 9.45 -6.55
N LYS A 39 7.91 8.67 -6.20
CA LYS A 39 8.01 7.25 -6.58
C LYS A 39 6.97 6.39 -5.87
N ALA A 40 6.65 6.65 -4.61
CA ALA A 40 5.62 5.94 -3.86
C ALA A 40 4.24 6.08 -4.54
N LYS A 41 3.88 7.30 -4.97
CA LYS A 41 2.66 7.54 -5.75
C LYS A 41 2.69 6.81 -7.10
N ALA A 42 3.81 6.85 -7.81
CA ALA A 42 3.95 6.13 -9.07
C ALA A 42 3.80 4.60 -8.90
N TYR A 43 4.38 4.03 -7.84
CA TYR A 43 4.18 2.60 -7.53
C TYR A 43 2.74 2.29 -7.16
N PHE A 44 2.06 3.17 -6.41
CA PHE A 44 0.65 3.00 -6.10
C PHE A 44 -0.22 3.01 -7.37
N GLU A 45 0.01 3.97 -8.27
CA GLU A 45 -0.68 4.08 -9.57
C GLU A 45 -0.39 2.90 -10.50
N ALA A 46 0.80 2.28 -10.38
CA ALA A 46 1.19 1.08 -11.10
C ALA A 46 0.71 -0.23 -10.43
N GLU A 47 -0.12 -0.15 -9.38
CA GLU A 47 -0.61 -1.30 -8.59
C GLU A 47 0.52 -2.10 -7.90
N GLU A 48 1.73 -1.54 -7.81
CA GLU A 48 2.87 -2.11 -7.08
C GLU A 48 2.78 -1.76 -5.58
N TYR A 49 1.67 -2.11 -4.95
CA TYR A 49 1.31 -1.66 -3.59
C TYR A 49 2.34 -2.04 -2.51
N ASN A 50 3.05 -3.16 -2.67
CA ASN A 50 4.12 -3.55 -1.75
C ASN A 50 5.28 -2.54 -1.75
N LYS A 51 5.69 -2.05 -2.93
CA LYS A 51 6.73 -1.03 -3.05
C LYS A 51 6.23 0.32 -2.56
N ALA A 52 4.99 0.66 -2.89
CA ALA A 52 4.36 1.88 -2.39
C ALA A 52 4.31 1.90 -0.85
N TYR A 53 3.93 0.78 -0.23
CA TYR A 53 3.83 0.64 1.23
C TYR A 53 5.15 0.91 1.92
N GLU A 54 6.23 0.26 1.49
CA GLU A 54 7.56 0.44 2.11
C GLU A 54 8.01 1.91 2.07
N LEU A 55 7.73 2.61 0.97
CA LEU A 55 8.05 4.03 0.88
C LEU A 55 7.11 4.88 1.73
N PHE A 56 5.80 4.65 1.68
CA PHE A 56 4.85 5.45 2.48
C PHE A 56 5.02 5.24 3.99
N ASP A 57 5.41 4.04 4.44
CA ASP A 57 5.70 3.75 5.86
C ASP A 57 6.88 4.59 6.39
N ASP A 58 7.97 4.69 5.62
CA ASP A 58 9.10 5.56 5.94
C ASP A 58 8.69 7.05 5.93
N LEU A 59 7.92 7.44 4.91
CA LEU A 59 7.47 8.82 4.72
C LEU A 59 6.48 9.30 5.80
N MET A 60 5.73 8.40 6.45
CA MET A 60 4.85 8.74 7.58
C MET A 60 5.59 9.44 8.72
N THR A 61 6.84 9.04 8.97
CA THR A 61 7.70 9.68 9.98
C THR A 61 8.38 10.92 9.40
N ALA A 62 8.90 10.84 8.17
CA ALA A 62 9.65 11.92 7.55
C ALA A 62 8.83 13.20 7.33
N PHE A 63 7.56 13.07 6.95
CA PHE A 63 6.66 14.21 6.68
C PHE A 63 5.80 14.63 7.88
N ARG A 64 5.99 14.05 9.07
CA ARG A 64 5.20 14.38 10.26
C ARG A 64 5.26 15.89 10.56
N GLY A 65 4.10 16.51 10.73
CA GLY A 65 3.99 17.95 11.03
C GLY A 65 4.20 18.89 9.84
N THR A 66 4.35 18.35 8.63
CA THR A 66 4.43 19.12 7.40
C THR A 66 3.07 19.18 6.69
N ALA A 67 2.94 20.04 5.68
CA ALA A 67 1.74 20.11 4.83
C ALA A 67 1.44 18.79 4.11
N LYS A 68 2.46 17.93 3.87
CA LYS A 68 2.30 16.65 3.17
C LYS A 68 1.90 15.49 4.07
N ALA A 69 1.88 15.69 5.39
CA ALA A 69 1.55 14.63 6.35
C ALA A 69 0.18 14.00 6.07
N GLN A 70 -0.81 14.83 5.70
CA GLN A 70 -2.16 14.38 5.38
C GLN A 70 -2.17 13.54 4.10
N GLU A 71 -1.55 14.00 3.02
CA GLU A 71 -1.51 13.27 1.76
C GLU A 71 -0.77 11.93 1.90
N VAL A 72 0.40 11.93 2.55
CA VAL A 72 1.16 10.70 2.86
C VAL A 72 0.31 9.73 3.66
N TYR A 73 -0.39 10.21 4.69
CA TYR A 73 -1.19 9.33 5.53
C TYR A 73 -2.42 8.75 4.80
N ALA A 74 -3.05 9.54 3.93
CA ALA A 74 -4.13 9.05 3.09
C ALA A 74 -3.65 7.94 2.14
N TYR A 75 -2.51 8.13 1.45
CA TYR A 75 -1.93 7.10 0.59
C TYR A 75 -1.48 5.85 1.36
N TYR A 76 -0.92 6.02 2.57
CA TYR A 76 -0.54 4.91 3.42
C TYR A 76 -1.75 4.01 3.73
N ALA A 77 -2.86 4.60 4.19
CA ALA A 77 -4.09 3.86 4.48
C ALA A 77 -4.69 3.20 3.22
N LYS A 78 -4.69 3.90 2.08
CA LYS A 78 -5.13 3.35 0.79
C LYS A 78 -4.26 2.18 0.35
N THR A 79 -2.95 2.27 0.52
CA THR A 79 -2.02 1.20 0.13
C THR A 79 -2.27 -0.08 0.92
N LEU A 80 -2.47 0.04 2.24
CA LEU A 80 -2.84 -1.10 3.09
C LEU A 80 -4.15 -1.77 2.62
N TYR A 81 -5.14 -0.96 2.25
CA TYR A 81 -6.40 -1.48 1.71
C TYR A 81 -6.21 -2.27 0.42
N GLU A 82 -5.41 -1.74 -0.51
CA GLU A 82 -5.11 -2.41 -1.77
C GLU A 82 -4.26 -3.69 -1.58
N GLN A 83 -3.41 -3.72 -0.54
CA GLN A 83 -2.72 -4.93 -0.08
C GLN A 83 -3.65 -5.94 0.61
N LYS A 84 -4.91 -5.57 0.84
CA LYS A 84 -5.94 -6.36 1.55
C LYS A 84 -5.61 -6.58 3.03
N ASP A 85 -4.75 -5.76 3.62
CA ASP A 85 -4.60 -5.69 5.07
C ASP A 85 -5.72 -4.80 5.63
N TYR A 86 -6.95 -5.32 5.58
CA TYR A 86 -8.13 -4.54 5.92
C TYR A 86 -8.18 -4.20 7.41
N ILE A 87 -7.58 -5.02 8.29
CA ILE A 87 -7.48 -4.70 9.72
C ILE A 87 -6.68 -3.42 9.92
N LEU A 88 -5.48 -3.35 9.33
CA LEU A 88 -4.60 -2.21 9.49
C LEU A 88 -5.11 -1.00 8.69
N ALA A 89 -5.61 -1.21 7.47
CA ALA A 89 -6.24 -0.17 6.66
C ALA A 89 -7.42 0.47 7.41
N GLY A 90 -8.33 -0.33 7.95
CA GLY A 90 -9.49 0.14 8.70
C GLY A 90 -9.11 0.98 9.92
N TYR A 91 -8.08 0.56 10.65
CA TYR A 91 -7.51 1.34 11.76
C TYR A 91 -6.99 2.70 11.29
N HIS A 92 -6.20 2.73 10.22
CA HIS A 92 -5.60 3.97 9.73
C HIS A 92 -6.60 4.91 9.08
N PHE A 93 -7.59 4.40 8.34
CA PHE A 93 -8.68 5.21 7.81
C PHE A 93 -9.51 5.85 8.92
N LYS A 94 -9.87 5.09 9.98
CA LYS A 94 -10.58 5.62 11.14
C LYS A 94 -9.78 6.72 11.83
N ARG A 95 -8.48 6.48 12.02
CA ARG A 95 -7.60 7.46 12.65
C ARG A 95 -7.42 8.70 11.77
N PHE A 96 -7.36 8.55 10.44
CA PHE A 96 -7.30 9.67 9.51
C PHE A 96 -8.52 10.58 9.66
N SER A 97 -9.74 10.02 9.59
CA SER A 97 -10.98 10.80 9.70
C SER A 97 -11.13 11.50 11.06
N GLN A 98 -10.66 10.87 12.15
CA GLN A 98 -10.65 11.47 13.48
C GLN A 98 -9.59 12.57 13.64
N THR A 99 -8.43 12.42 12.98
CA THR A 99 -7.32 13.37 13.10
C THR A 99 -7.52 14.59 12.20
N PHE A 100 -8.13 14.40 11.03
CA PHE A 100 -8.32 15.44 10.02
C PHE A 100 -9.80 15.55 9.60
N PRO A 101 -10.73 15.85 10.52
CA PRO A 101 -12.17 15.81 10.25
C PRO A 101 -12.66 16.81 9.20
N SER A 102 -11.87 17.86 8.90
CA SER A 102 -12.19 18.88 7.90
C SER A 102 -11.53 18.64 6.53
N HIS A 103 -10.77 17.55 6.37
CA HIS A 103 -10.11 17.23 5.11
C HIS A 103 -11.11 16.57 4.15
N ASP A 104 -11.00 16.82 2.84
CA ASP A 104 -11.95 16.31 1.84
C ASP A 104 -12.07 14.77 1.84
N PHE A 105 -10.96 14.07 2.11
CA PHE A 105 -10.92 12.61 2.27
C PHE A 105 -11.48 12.08 3.61
N ALA A 106 -11.87 12.93 4.56
CA ALA A 106 -12.24 12.48 5.91
C ALA A 106 -13.51 11.63 5.93
N GLU A 107 -14.53 12.03 5.16
CA GLU A 107 -15.78 11.29 5.04
C GLU A 107 -15.54 9.93 4.38
N GLU A 108 -14.84 9.91 3.25
CA GLU A 108 -14.47 8.68 2.54
C GLU A 108 -13.62 7.76 3.43
N ALA A 109 -12.66 8.29 4.19
CA ALA A 109 -11.89 7.52 5.15
C ALA A 109 -12.77 6.90 6.24
N ALA A 110 -13.75 7.63 6.78
CA ALA A 110 -14.67 7.06 7.77
C ALA A 110 -15.51 5.90 7.18
N TYR A 111 -15.97 6.05 5.95
CA TYR A 111 -16.64 4.97 5.21
C TYR A 111 -15.72 3.77 5.01
N MET A 112 -14.52 4.00 4.49
CA MET A 112 -13.53 2.95 4.21
C MET A 112 -13.13 2.20 5.48
N ALA A 113 -13.05 2.88 6.62
CA ALA A 113 -12.80 2.24 7.90
C ALA A 113 -13.88 1.20 8.25
N ALA A 114 -15.15 1.57 8.13
CA ALA A 114 -16.27 0.65 8.37
C ALA A 114 -16.28 -0.49 7.35
N TYR A 115 -16.00 -0.18 6.08
CA TYR A 115 -15.98 -1.16 4.99
C TYR A 115 -14.85 -2.19 5.17
N CYS A 116 -13.66 -1.76 5.58
CA CYS A 116 -12.56 -2.68 5.88
C CYS A 116 -12.95 -3.68 6.98
N TYR A 117 -13.58 -3.21 8.07
CA TYR A 117 -14.02 -4.11 9.13
C TYR A 117 -15.17 -5.03 8.70
N TYR A 118 -16.00 -4.59 7.76
CA TYR A 118 -16.99 -5.46 7.13
C TYR A 118 -16.34 -6.58 6.31
N LEU A 119 -15.27 -6.28 5.55
CA LEU A 119 -14.54 -7.28 4.76
C LEU A 119 -13.83 -8.33 5.63
N GLU A 120 -13.37 -7.94 6.82
CA GLU A 120 -12.74 -8.84 7.81
C GLU A 120 -13.73 -9.61 8.67
N ALA A 121 -14.99 -9.17 8.71
CA ALA A 121 -15.99 -9.85 9.52
C ALA A 121 -16.17 -11.29 8.98
N PRO A 122 -16.19 -12.30 9.87
CA PRO A 122 -16.41 -13.67 9.44
C PRO A 122 -17.74 -13.74 8.71
N SER A 123 -17.80 -14.51 7.63
CA SER A 123 -19.09 -14.83 7.02
C SER A 123 -19.92 -15.51 8.10
N SER A 124 -21.08 -14.93 8.41
CA SER A 124 -22.00 -15.57 9.33
C SER A 124 -22.42 -16.90 8.69
N SER A 125 -21.81 -18.02 9.08
CA SER A 125 -22.52 -19.29 8.97
C SER A 125 -23.68 -19.15 9.94
N LEU A 126 -24.86 -18.82 9.42
CA LEU A 126 -26.12 -19.06 10.10
C LEU A 126 -26.25 -20.59 10.24
N ASP A 127 -25.47 -21.17 11.15
CA ASP A 127 -25.76 -22.47 11.72
C ASP A 127 -25.84 -22.29 13.24
N PRO A 128 -26.98 -21.77 13.74
CA PRO A 128 -27.35 -21.98 15.12
C PRO A 128 -27.68 -23.47 15.29
N ALA A 129 -26.66 -24.33 15.34
CA ALA A 129 -26.78 -25.67 15.86
C ALA A 129 -26.92 -25.58 17.39
N TYR A 130 -28.08 -25.08 17.81
CA TYR A 130 -28.65 -25.36 19.11
C TYR A 130 -29.79 -26.36 18.88
N ILE A 131 -29.45 -27.64 18.75
CA ILE A 131 -30.31 -28.79 19.10
C ILE A 131 -29.40 -29.85 19.71
#